data_AF-A0A1V4ZI27-F1
#
_entry.id   AF-A0A1V4ZI27-F1
#
_cell.length_a   1.000
_cell.length_b   1.000
_cell.length_c   1.000
_cell.angle_alpha   90.00
_cell.angle_beta   90.00
_cell.angle_gamma   90.00
#
_symmetry.space_group_name_H-M   'P 1'
#
loop_
_entity.id
_entity.type
_entity.pdbx_description
1 polymer ?
#
loop_
_entity_poly.entity_id
_entity_poly.type
_entity_poly.pdbx_seq_one_letter_code
_entity_poly.pdbx_strand_id
1 'polypeptide(L)'
;MAKLKDSSVAEILGVSEDNPRTNGDIISLTLGIVRQNPDGVTAKMVADATGVTERRSRDILKELVMRREIYDREVPGIKSKLYYPNGKLVHKYLQTSKEFGHQTFRLSLHEGKRVPRLQIQERKFSLLNGETVEGAIFVDSDHAREMAEFIIETMNKFEIQDPGKGVFVR
;
A
#
# COMPACT_ATOMS: atom_id res chain seq x y z
N MET A 1 45.87 -10.32 -14.61
CA MET A 1 44.48 -10.76 -14.87
C MET A 1 43.59 -10.18 -13.79
N ALA A 2 42.80 -9.15 -14.10
CA ALA A 2 41.87 -8.56 -13.15
C ALA A 2 40.67 -9.50 -12.97
N LYS A 3 40.40 -9.94 -11.73
CA LYS A 3 39.19 -10.68 -11.39
C LYS A 3 38.01 -9.69 -11.41
N LEU A 4 37.01 -9.98 -12.26
CA LEU A 4 35.70 -9.33 -12.19
C LEU A 4 35.14 -9.54 -10.79
N LYS A 5 34.81 -8.44 -10.09
CA LYS A 5 34.12 -8.48 -8.81
C LYS A 5 32.66 -8.88 -9.05
N ASP A 6 32.23 -9.96 -8.43
CA ASP A 6 30.82 -10.28 -8.27
C ASP A 6 30.15 -9.13 -7.52
N SER A 7 29.32 -8.35 -8.22
CA SER A 7 28.51 -7.31 -7.63
C SER A 7 27.48 -7.97 -6.72
N SER A 8 27.45 -7.61 -5.43
CA SER A 8 26.50 -8.22 -4.51
C SER A 8 25.08 -7.71 -4.82
N VAL A 9 24.07 -8.57 -4.63
CA VAL A 9 22.66 -8.21 -4.86
C VAL A 9 22.24 -6.99 -4.01
N ALA A 10 22.91 -6.75 -2.87
CA ALA A 10 22.68 -5.59 -2.03
C ALA A 10 23.09 -4.26 -2.70
N GLU A 11 24.17 -4.26 -3.50
CA GLU A 11 24.58 -3.07 -4.28
C GLU A 11 23.61 -2.80 -5.43
N ILE A 12 23.08 -3.85 -6.07
CA ILE A 12 22.06 -3.75 -7.13
C ILE A 12 20.76 -3.15 -6.58
N LEU A 13 20.46 -3.41 -5.30
CA LEU A 13 19.23 -2.96 -4.63
C LEU A 13 19.40 -1.67 -3.81
N GLY A 14 20.61 -1.06 -3.79
CA GLY A 14 20.85 0.25 -3.17
C GLY A 14 20.79 0.28 -1.64
N VAL A 15 21.20 -0.80 -0.96
CA VAL A 15 21.06 -0.97 0.49
C VAL A 15 22.40 -0.78 1.22
N SER A 16 22.51 0.17 2.15
CA SER A 16 23.71 0.37 3.01
C SER A 16 23.62 -0.41 4.34
N GLU A 17 24.75 -0.97 4.79
CA GLU A 17 24.84 -1.96 5.88
C GLU A 17 24.93 -1.37 7.31
N ASP A 18 25.11 -0.05 7.49
CA ASP A 18 25.63 0.53 8.75
C ASP A 18 24.61 1.03 9.79
N ASN A 19 23.36 0.56 9.85
CA ASN A 19 22.44 1.00 10.92
C ASN A 19 21.45 -0.10 11.36
N PRO A 20 21.27 -0.34 12.68
CA PRO A 20 20.24 -1.24 13.18
C PRO A 20 18.86 -0.64 12.87
N ARG A 21 18.19 -1.22 11.87
CA ARG A 21 16.91 -0.74 11.35
C ARG A 21 15.80 -0.96 12.38
N THR A 22 14.96 0.06 12.58
CA THR A 22 13.75 -0.09 13.40
C THR A 22 12.72 -0.96 12.66
N ASN A 23 11.74 -1.51 13.37
CA ASN A 23 10.69 -2.32 12.75
C ASN A 23 9.92 -1.56 11.64
N GLY A 24 9.74 -0.25 11.79
CA GLY A 24 9.11 0.60 10.77
C GLY A 24 9.93 0.72 9.49
N ASP A 25 11.26 0.75 9.63
CA ASP A 25 12.19 0.81 8.49
C ASP A 25 12.15 -0.48 7.67
N ILE A 26 12.05 -1.64 8.32
CA ILE A 26 12.03 -2.95 7.65
C ILE A 26 10.71 -3.15 6.89
N ILE A 27 9.58 -2.68 7.43
CA ILE A 27 8.28 -2.71 6.72
C ILE A 27 8.36 -1.84 5.46
N SER A 28 8.86 -0.62 5.60
CA SER A 28 9.01 0.34 4.48
C SER A 28 9.95 -0.21 3.40
N LEU A 29 11.07 -0.82 3.82
CA LEU A 29 12.02 -1.47 2.91
C LEU A 29 11.39 -2.66 2.20
N THR A 30 10.65 -3.52 2.91
CA THR A 30 9.94 -4.66 2.32
C THR A 30 8.95 -4.21 1.27
N LEU A 31 8.17 -3.16 1.56
CA LEU A 31 7.25 -2.57 0.58
C LEU A 31 7.98 -2.01 -0.64
N GLY A 32 9.13 -1.36 -0.43
CA GLY A 32 10.02 -0.90 -1.50
C GLY A 32 10.46 -2.04 -2.42
N ILE A 33 10.93 -3.15 -1.84
CA ILE A 33 11.35 -4.35 -2.58
C ILE A 33 10.19 -4.91 -3.40
N VAL A 34 9.01 -5.06 -2.82
CA VAL A 34 7.84 -5.58 -3.56
C VAL A 34 7.46 -4.64 -4.71
N ARG A 35 7.53 -3.33 -4.53
CA ARG A 35 7.22 -2.33 -5.58
C ARG A 35 8.21 -2.31 -6.74
N GLN A 36 9.48 -2.62 -6.48
CA GLN A 36 10.52 -2.70 -7.51
C GLN A 36 10.49 -4.01 -8.30
N ASN A 37 9.77 -5.02 -7.81
CA ASN A 37 9.70 -6.36 -8.41
C ASN A 37 8.25 -6.67 -8.85
N PRO A 38 7.80 -6.13 -9.99
CA PRO A 38 6.42 -6.28 -10.47
C PRO A 38 6.03 -7.73 -10.79
N ASP A 39 7.01 -8.59 -11.09
CA ASP A 39 6.81 -10.03 -11.34
C ASP A 39 6.53 -10.84 -10.07
N GLY A 40 6.58 -10.18 -8.91
CA GLY A 40 6.29 -10.76 -7.61
C GLY A 40 7.54 -11.26 -6.89
N VAL A 41 7.45 -11.29 -5.56
CA VAL A 41 8.52 -11.72 -4.65
C VAL A 41 8.03 -12.80 -3.71
N THR A 42 8.92 -13.67 -3.27
CA THR A 42 8.64 -14.63 -2.19
C THR A 42 9.09 -14.07 -0.85
N ALA A 43 8.58 -14.64 0.25
CA ALA A 43 9.07 -14.31 1.59
C ALA A 43 10.58 -14.55 1.75
N LYS A 44 11.13 -15.56 1.05
CA LYS A 44 12.56 -15.84 1.03
C LYS A 44 13.35 -14.74 0.33
N MET A 45 12.93 -14.29 -0.85
CA MET A 45 13.59 -13.19 -1.56
C MET A 45 13.64 -11.91 -0.70
N VAL A 46 12.55 -11.62 0.01
CA VAL A 46 12.51 -10.47 0.93
C VAL A 46 13.44 -10.68 2.12
N ALA A 47 13.50 -11.88 2.70
CA ALA A 47 14.40 -12.21 3.80
C ALA A 47 15.86 -12.00 3.41
N ASP A 48 16.25 -12.54 2.26
CA ASP A 48 17.59 -12.42 1.70
C ASP A 48 17.97 -10.94 1.46
N ALA A 49 17.03 -10.12 0.97
CA ALA A 49 17.26 -8.70 0.69
C ALA A 49 17.24 -7.78 1.92
N THR A 50 16.52 -8.16 2.98
CA THR A 50 16.35 -7.32 4.18
C THR A 50 17.22 -7.76 5.36
N GLY A 51 17.83 -8.94 5.30
CA GLY A 51 18.63 -9.52 6.38
C GLY A 51 17.82 -10.05 7.56
N VAL A 52 16.50 -10.20 7.40
CA VAL A 52 15.62 -10.77 8.45
C VAL A 52 15.29 -12.24 8.15
N THR A 53 14.71 -12.94 9.12
CA THR A 53 14.29 -14.33 8.92
C THR A 53 13.12 -14.45 7.94
N GLU A 54 13.04 -15.55 7.18
CA GLU A 54 11.92 -15.80 6.27
C GLU A 54 10.56 -15.77 6.97
N ARG A 55 10.49 -16.25 8.22
CA ARG A 55 9.29 -16.14 9.06
C ARG A 55 8.90 -14.68 9.26
N ARG A 56 9.86 -13.82 9.64
CA ARG A 56 9.61 -12.39 9.87
C ARG A 56 9.20 -11.69 8.58
N SER A 57 9.85 -11.98 7.45
CA SER A 57 9.44 -11.46 6.14
C SER A 57 8.01 -11.86 5.78
N ARG A 58 7.62 -13.11 6.06
CA ARG A 58 6.26 -13.59 5.84
C ARG A 58 5.23 -12.84 6.69
N ASP A 59 5.56 -12.57 7.96
CA ASP A 59 4.67 -11.82 8.86
C ASP A 59 4.50 -10.37 8.38
N ILE A 60 5.58 -9.71 7.96
CA ILE A 60 5.55 -8.35 7.38
C ILE A 60 4.76 -8.34 6.06
N LEU A 61 4.98 -9.32 5.19
CA LEU A 61 4.26 -9.41 3.92
C LEU A 61 2.76 -9.64 4.13
N LYS A 62 2.38 -10.46 5.12
CA LYS A 62 0.96 -10.63 5.51
C LYS A 62 0.36 -9.32 6.02
N GLU A 63 1.10 -8.58 6.85
CA GLU A 63 0.68 -7.28 7.34
C GLU A 63 0.46 -6.29 6.18
N LEU A 64 1.38 -6.23 5.21
CA LEU A 64 1.25 -5.41 4.00
C LEU A 64 0.07 -5.83 3.12
N VAL A 65 -0.23 -7.14 3.02
CA VAL A 65 -1.43 -7.65 2.32
C VAL A 65 -2.70 -7.19 3.05
N MET A 66 -2.74 -7.29 4.38
CA MET A 66 -3.88 -6.83 5.19
C MET A 66 -4.13 -5.32 5.03
N ARG A 67 -3.06 -4.52 5.00
CA ARG A 67 -3.10 -3.07 4.74
C ARG A 67 -3.45 -2.72 3.29
N ARG A 68 -3.57 -3.74 2.42
CA ARG A 68 -3.75 -3.62 0.97
C ARG A 68 -2.68 -2.75 0.31
N GLU A 69 -1.44 -2.85 0.75
CA GLU A 69 -0.30 -2.22 0.07
C GLU A 69 0.32 -3.14 -0.99
N ILE A 70 0.10 -4.46 -0.84
CA ILE A 70 0.50 -5.52 -1.76
C ILE A 70 -0.63 -6.58 -1.82
N TYR A 71 -0.56 -7.52 -2.75
CA TYR A 71 -1.44 -8.70 -2.78
C TYR A 71 -0.63 -9.99 -2.88
N ASP A 72 -1.18 -11.09 -2.38
CA ASP A 72 -0.58 -12.42 -2.53
C ASP A 72 -1.35 -13.29 -3.54
N ARG A 73 -0.63 -14.23 -4.15
CA ARG A 73 -1.21 -15.26 -5.03
C ARG A 73 -0.50 -16.59 -4.80
N GLU A 74 -1.29 -17.65 -4.73
CA GLU A 74 -0.79 -19.03 -4.85
C GLU A 74 -0.65 -19.37 -6.34
N VAL A 75 0.55 -19.77 -6.74
CA VAL A 75 0.84 -20.14 -8.13
C VAL A 75 0.89 -21.67 -8.24
N PRO A 76 0.10 -22.29 -9.16
CA PRO A 76 0.12 -23.74 -9.35
C PRO A 76 1.54 -24.25 -9.60
N GLY A 77 1.94 -25.30 -8.86
CA GLY A 77 3.27 -25.90 -8.97
C GLY A 77 4.37 -25.23 -8.12
N ILE A 78 4.10 -24.07 -7.52
CA ILE A 78 5.03 -23.40 -6.59
C ILE A 78 4.48 -23.55 -5.16
N LYS A 79 5.26 -24.16 -4.26
CA LYS A 79 4.85 -24.37 -2.86
C LYS A 79 4.77 -23.06 -2.04
N SER A 80 5.41 -22.00 -2.52
CA SER A 80 5.49 -20.69 -1.87
C SER A 80 4.50 -19.70 -2.49
N LYS A 81 3.90 -18.86 -1.64
CA LYS A 81 3.12 -17.69 -2.07
C LYS A 81 4.04 -16.65 -2.72
N LEU A 82 3.54 -16.03 -3.79
CA LEU A 82 4.14 -14.84 -4.39
C LEU A 82 3.37 -13.61 -3.96
N TYR A 83 4.10 -12.54 -3.68
CA TYR A 83 3.59 -11.25 -3.23
C TYR A 83 3.91 -10.20 -4.28
N TYR A 84 2.92 -9.42 -4.67
CA TYR A 84 2.98 -8.50 -5.79
C TYR A 84 2.55 -7.10 -5.33
N PRO A 85 3.08 -6.03 -5.93
CA PRO A 85 2.63 -4.68 -5.59
C PRO A 85 1.15 -4.50 -5.95
N ASN A 86 0.39 -3.78 -5.11
CA ASN A 86 -1.01 -3.47 -5.40
C ASN A 86 -1.15 -2.40 -6.48
N GLY A 87 -0.93 -2.77 -7.74
CA GLY A 87 -0.95 -1.85 -8.87
C GLY A 87 0.11 -0.75 -8.74
N LYS A 88 0.82 -0.44 -9.81
CA LYS A 88 1.67 0.75 -9.77
C LYS A 88 0.77 1.98 -9.66
N LEU A 89 1.15 2.96 -8.83
CA LEU A 89 0.50 4.26 -8.88
C LEU A 89 0.61 4.78 -10.32
N VAL A 90 -0.53 5.05 -10.98
CA VAL A 90 -0.58 5.45 -12.40
C VAL A 90 0.26 6.71 -12.62
N HIS A 91 0.14 7.68 -11.72
CA HIS A 91 0.98 8.86 -11.70
C HIS A 91 1.02 9.51 -10.31
N LYS A 92 2.17 10.08 -9.90
CA LYS A 92 2.34 10.72 -8.58
C LYS A 92 1.38 11.89 -8.30
N TYR A 93 0.90 12.56 -9.36
CA TYR A 93 -0.06 13.68 -9.27
C TYR A 93 -1.52 13.22 -9.19
N LEU A 94 -1.79 11.94 -9.43
CA LEU A 94 -3.13 11.35 -9.29
C LEU A 94 -3.35 10.81 -7.87
N GLN A 95 -2.70 11.46 -6.90
CA GLN A 95 -2.84 11.19 -5.48
C GLN A 95 -3.26 12.50 -4.81
N THR A 96 -4.33 12.44 -4.03
CA THR A 96 -4.77 13.55 -3.18
C THR A 96 -4.98 13.04 -1.77
N SER A 97 -4.77 13.90 -0.78
CA SER A 97 -4.99 13.58 0.62
C SER A 97 -5.79 14.71 1.25
N LYS A 98 -6.77 14.34 2.07
CA LYS A 98 -7.63 15.29 2.76
C LYS A 98 -7.84 14.83 4.20
N GLU A 99 -7.72 15.77 5.12
CA GLU A 99 -7.92 15.57 6.54
C GLU A 99 -9.36 15.89 6.92
N PHE A 100 -9.95 15.05 7.76
CA PHE A 100 -11.29 15.17 8.30
C PHE A 100 -11.22 14.91 9.81
N GLY A 101 -11.04 15.98 10.59
CA GLY A 101 -10.88 15.87 12.05
C GLY A 101 -9.60 15.12 12.41
N HIS A 102 -9.72 13.89 12.91
CA HIS A 102 -8.59 13.04 13.32
C HIS A 102 -8.27 11.93 12.31
N GLN A 103 -8.97 11.91 11.17
CA GLN A 103 -8.80 10.92 10.11
C GLN A 103 -8.23 11.58 8.86
N THR A 104 -7.24 10.95 8.25
CA THR A 104 -6.68 11.40 6.97
C THR A 104 -7.04 10.40 5.90
N PHE A 105 -7.73 10.82 4.85
CA PHE A 105 -8.01 9.97 3.71
C PHE A 105 -7.11 10.31 2.53
N ARG A 106 -6.53 9.30 1.92
CA ARG A 106 -5.79 9.39 0.67
C ARG A 106 -6.56 8.69 -0.43
N LEU A 107 -6.73 9.40 -1.54
CA LEU A 107 -7.21 8.85 -2.80
C LEU A 107 -6.03 8.73 -3.76
N SER A 108 -5.90 7.58 -4.43
CA SER A 108 -4.89 7.35 -5.47
C SER A 108 -5.42 6.47 -6.59
N LEU A 109 -4.92 6.66 -7.82
CA LEU A 109 -5.20 5.76 -8.94
C LEU A 109 -4.05 4.79 -9.18
N HIS A 110 -4.37 3.50 -9.15
CA HIS A 110 -3.43 2.40 -9.32
C HIS A 110 -3.72 1.65 -10.61
N GLU A 111 -2.70 1.04 -11.20
CA GLU A 111 -2.90 0.12 -12.31
C GLU A 111 -3.78 -1.07 -11.86
N GLY A 112 -4.78 -1.37 -12.66
CA GLY A 112 -5.58 -2.59 -12.54
C GLY A 112 -5.43 -3.46 -13.77
N LYS A 113 -5.96 -4.68 -13.69
CA LYS A 113 -5.81 -5.70 -14.75
C LYS A 113 -6.58 -5.36 -16.04
N ARG A 114 -7.66 -4.58 -15.91
CA ARG A 114 -8.55 -4.19 -17.02
C ARG A 114 -8.64 -2.68 -17.14
N VAL A 115 -8.94 -2.03 -16.01
CA VAL A 115 -9.02 -0.58 -15.87
C VAL A 115 -8.20 -0.14 -14.66
N PRO A 116 -7.81 1.14 -14.56
CA PRO A 116 -7.24 1.68 -13.33
C PRO A 116 -8.17 1.45 -12.13
N ARG A 117 -7.60 1.44 -10.92
CA ARG A 117 -8.32 1.24 -9.67
C ARG A 117 -8.14 2.43 -8.77
N LEU A 118 -9.25 3.00 -8.30
CA LEU A 118 -9.27 3.99 -7.25
C LEU A 118 -9.00 3.29 -5.92
N GLN A 119 -7.90 3.66 -5.27
CA GLN A 119 -7.65 3.33 -3.86
C GLN A 119 -8.20 4.44 -2.99
N ILE A 120 -8.97 4.06 -1.97
CA ILE A 120 -9.38 4.94 -0.87
C ILE A 120 -8.71 4.38 0.38
N GLN A 121 -7.80 5.16 0.97
CA GLN A 121 -6.96 4.72 2.08
C GLN A 121 -7.18 5.63 3.28
N GLU A 122 -7.53 5.04 4.42
CA GLU A 122 -7.56 5.71 5.71
C GLU A 122 -6.16 5.67 6.35
N ARG A 123 -5.73 6.82 6.85
CA ARG A 123 -4.46 7.02 7.51
C ARG A 123 -4.69 7.77 8.81
N LYS A 124 -3.90 7.40 9.82
CA LYS A 124 -3.88 8.05 11.13
C LYS A 124 -2.51 8.63 11.37
N PHE A 125 -2.47 9.86 11.84
CA PHE A 125 -1.22 10.48 12.27
C PHE A 125 -1.09 10.35 13.79
N SER A 126 0.07 9.90 14.25
CA SER A 126 0.45 9.92 15.66
C SER A 126 1.85 10.52 15.82
N LEU A 127 2.07 11.25 16.91
CA LEU A 127 3.38 11.85 17.20
C LEU A 127 4.48 10.80 17.36
N LEU A 128 4.13 9.60 17.85
CA LEU A 128 5.08 8.52 18.11
C LEU A 128 5.41 7.68 16.88
N ASN A 129 4.40 7.33 16.07
CA ASN A 129 4.55 6.38 14.96
C ASN A 129 4.49 7.05 13.58
N GLY A 130 4.35 8.37 13.53
CA GLY A 130 4.11 9.11 12.29
C GLY A 130 2.78 8.71 11.66
N GLU A 131 2.76 8.64 10.32
CA GLU A 131 1.55 8.40 9.55
C GLU A 131 1.35 6.90 9.24
N THR A 132 0.42 6.26 9.93
CA THR A 132 0.07 4.85 9.76
C THR A 132 -1.14 4.67 8.84
N VAL A 133 -1.16 3.59 8.07
CA VAL A 133 -2.33 3.18 7.28
C VAL A 133 -3.22 2.34 8.18
N GLU A 134 -4.47 2.77 8.38
CA GLU A 134 -5.45 2.05 9.19
C GLU A 134 -6.25 1.06 8.32
N GLY A 135 -6.58 1.46 7.09
CA GLY A 135 -7.36 0.63 6.18
C GLY A 135 -7.34 1.16 4.76
N ALA A 136 -7.73 0.32 3.80
CA ALA A 136 -7.90 0.73 2.43
C ALA A 136 -8.97 -0.11 1.71
N ILE A 137 -9.61 0.49 0.71
CA ILE A 137 -10.46 -0.20 -0.26
C ILE A 137 -10.02 0.15 -1.68
N PHE A 138 -10.34 -0.72 -2.63
CA PHE A 138 -10.12 -0.51 -4.05
C PHE A 138 -11.44 -0.62 -4.78
N VAL A 139 -11.64 0.26 -5.76
CA VAL A 139 -12.78 0.28 -6.66
C VAL A 139 -12.23 0.40 -8.08
N ASP A 140 -12.69 -0.43 -9.00
CA ASP A 140 -12.34 -0.28 -10.42
C ASP A 140 -12.86 1.08 -10.92
N SER A 141 -12.08 1.80 -11.72
CA SER A 141 -12.32 3.22 -12.00
C SER A 141 -13.62 3.49 -12.77
N ASP A 142 -14.10 2.51 -13.52
CA ASP A 142 -15.40 2.51 -14.20
C ASP A 142 -16.57 2.50 -13.21
N HIS A 143 -16.42 1.87 -12.04
CA HIS A 143 -17.41 1.87 -10.95
C HIS A 143 -17.22 2.99 -9.92
N ALA A 144 -16.17 3.82 -10.03
CA ALA A 144 -15.87 4.85 -9.04
C ALA A 144 -16.99 5.89 -8.89
N ARG A 145 -17.69 6.23 -9.99
CA ARG A 145 -18.83 7.15 -9.97
C ARG A 145 -20.02 6.55 -9.21
N GLU A 146 -20.38 5.31 -9.53
CA GLU A 146 -21.47 4.58 -8.89
C GLU A 146 -21.23 4.44 -7.38
N MET A 147 -19.98 4.17 -6.98
CA MET A 147 -19.59 4.14 -5.57
C MET A 147 -19.81 5.51 -4.88
N ALA A 148 -19.44 6.62 -5.53
CA ALA A 148 -19.63 7.95 -4.97
C ALA A 148 -21.13 8.28 -4.80
N GLU A 149 -21.95 7.93 -5.79
CA GLU A 149 -23.41 8.10 -5.73
C GLU A 149 -24.03 7.25 -4.61
N PHE A 150 -23.60 6.00 -4.46
CA PHE A 150 -24.04 5.10 -3.40
C PHE A 150 -23.70 5.64 -1.99
N ILE A 151 -22.51 6.22 -1.81
CA ILE A 151 -22.13 6.90 -0.56
C ILE A 151 -23.08 8.08 -0.29
N ILE A 152 -23.29 8.95 -1.28
CA ILE A 152 -24.16 10.13 -1.14
C ILE A 152 -25.60 9.72 -0.81
N GLU A 153 -26.15 8.74 -1.51
CA GLU A 153 -27.50 8.22 -1.25
C GLU A 153 -27.63 7.68 0.17
N THR A 154 -26.62 6.93 0.64
CA THR A 154 -26.59 6.40 2.00
C THR A 154 -26.55 7.51 3.05
N MET A 155 -25.75 8.55 2.83
CA MET A 155 -25.66 9.72 3.72
C MET A 155 -26.98 10.51 3.77
N ASN A 156 -27.64 10.69 2.62
CA ASN A 156 -28.93 11.36 2.54
C ASN A 156 -30.03 10.61 3.29
N LYS A 157 -30.02 9.27 3.25
CA LYS A 157 -30.96 8.43 4.02
C LYS A 157 -30.80 8.57 5.53
N PHE A 158 -29.62 8.95 6.00
CA PHE A 158 -29.32 9.11 7.42
C PHE A 158 -29.57 10.54 7.95
N GLU A 159 -30.08 11.46 7.12
CA GLU A 159 -30.30 12.88 7.48
C GLU A 159 -29.04 13.61 8.00
N ILE A 160 -27.85 13.27 7.50
CA ILE A 160 -26.66 14.10 7.77
C ILE A 160 -26.80 15.37 6.94
N GLN A 161 -27.54 16.34 7.48
CA GLN A 161 -27.60 17.68 6.94
C GLN A 161 -26.18 18.24 6.89
N ASP A 162 -25.78 18.68 5.71
CA ASP A 162 -24.55 19.41 5.47
C ASP A 162 -24.40 20.50 6.56
N PRO A 163 -23.40 20.41 7.47
CA PRO A 163 -23.24 21.40 8.53
C PRO A 163 -22.95 22.82 7.99
N GLY A 164 -22.70 22.96 6.67
CA GLY A 164 -22.58 24.23 5.97
C GLY A 164 -23.87 24.83 5.41
N LYS A 165 -25.01 24.11 5.45
CA LYS A 165 -26.31 24.65 5.04
C LYS A 165 -27.26 24.71 6.24
N GLY A 166 -27.17 25.82 6.97
CA GLY A 166 -28.20 26.19 7.94
C GLY A 166 -29.55 26.28 7.23
N VAL A 167 -30.42 25.29 7.46
CA VAL A 167 -31.82 25.40 7.09
C VAL A 167 -32.52 26.10 8.25
N PHE A 168 -32.75 27.41 8.09
CA PHE A 168 -33.78 28.10 8.84
C PHE A 168 -35.13 27.48 8.44
N VAL A 169 -35.71 26.70 9.34
CA VAL A 169 -37.14 26.41 9.29
C VAL A 169 -37.82 27.43 10.21
N ARG A 170 -38.63 28.31 9.61
CA ARG A 170 -39.61 29.13 10.31
C ARG A 170 -40.78 28.26 10.75
#